data_AF-A0A9D1DDK5-F1
#
_entry.id   AF-A0A9D1DDK5-F1
#
_cell.length_a   1.000
_cell.length_b   1.000
_cell.length_c   1.000
_cell.angle_alpha   90.00
_cell.angle_beta   90.00
_cell.angle_gamma   90.00
#
_symmetry.space_group_name_H-M   'P 1'
#
loop_
_entity.id
_entity.type
_entity.pdbx_description
1 polymer ?
#
loop_
_entity_poly.entity_id
_entity_poly.type
_entity_poly.pdbx_seq_one_letter_code
_entity_poly.pdbx_strand_id
1 'polypeptide(L)' 'MYKEFLIKEVTQAEADAIIQSREPRGLFYQQNGKRWVGIDNMTGDAWCEEFIDLDQCLAWLRRE' A
#
# COMPACT_ATOMS: atom_id res chain seq x y z
N MET A 1 -12.06 -13.02 9.35
CA MET A 1 -10.73 -12.93 9.99
C MET A 1 -9.75 -12.61 8.87
N TYR A 2 -9.55 -11.32 8.59
CA TYR A 2 -8.55 -10.92 7.60
C TYR A 2 -7.19 -11.33 8.17
N LYS A 3 -6.42 -12.12 7.42
CA LYS A 3 -5.01 -12.38 7.74
C LYS A 3 -4.38 -11.03 8.06
N GLU A 4 -3.66 -10.94 9.18
CA GLU A 4 -2.84 -9.78 9.50
C GLU A 4 -1.76 -9.67 8.42
N PHE A 5 -2.08 -9.01 7.31
CA PHE A 5 -1.08 -8.68 6.32
C PHE A 5 -0.17 -7.64 6.99
N LEU A 6 1.08 -8.04 7.22
CA LEU A 6 2.13 -7.09 7.57
C LEU A 6 2.17 -6.03 6.47
N ILE A 7 1.91 -4.79 6.85
CA ILE A 7 2.07 -3.63 5.96
C ILE A 7 3.56 -3.42 5.74
N LYS A 8 4.00 -3.41 4.47
CA LYS A 8 5.42 -3.32 4.10
C LYS A 8 5.74 -2.02 3.39
N GLU A 9 6.86 -1.40 3.78
CA GLU A 9 7.41 -0.29 3.01
C GLU A 9 8.03 -0.82 1.72
N VAL A 10 7.84 -0.11 0.61
CA VAL A 10 8.42 -0.42 -0.70
C VAL A 10 8.99 0.83 -1.35
N THR A 11 9.92 0.63 -2.26
CA THR A 11 10.42 1.67 -3.17
C THR A 11 9.40 1.99 -4.27
N GLN A 12 9.58 3.11 -4.97
CA GLN A 12 8.76 3.46 -6.15
C GLN A 12 8.78 2.38 -7.23
N ALA A 13 9.95 1.80 -7.52
CA ALA A 13 10.04 0.76 -8.54
C ALA A 13 9.28 -0.51 -8.12
N GLU A 14 9.32 -0.86 -6.83
CA GLU A 14 8.57 -2.01 -6.29
C GLU A 14 7.06 -1.72 -6.27
N ALA A 15 6.65 -0.53 -5.86
CA ALA A 15 5.24 -0.08 -5.91
C ALA A 15 4.69 -0.19 -7.34
N ASP A 16 5.43 0.33 -8.33
CA ASP A 16 5.05 0.25 -9.74
C ASP A 16 4.91 -1.20 -10.20
N ALA A 17 5.85 -2.08 -9.84
CA ALA A 17 5.79 -3.50 -10.18
C ALA A 17 4.59 -4.21 -9.52
N ILE A 18 4.27 -3.87 -8.27
CA ILE A 18 3.11 -4.41 -7.54
C ILE A 18 1.82 -3.98 -8.24
N ILE A 19 1.67 -2.70 -8.53
CA ILE A 19 0.47 -2.11 -9.17
C ILE A 19 0.26 -2.67 -10.59
N GLN A 20 1.34 -2.82 -11.37
CA GLN A 20 1.28 -3.31 -12.74
C GLN A 20 1.01 -4.81 -12.81
N SER A 21 1.63 -5.60 -11.93
CA SER A 21 1.48 -7.06 -11.96
C SER A 21 0.06 -7.51 -11.63
N ARG A 22 -0.67 -6.75 -10.78
CA ARG A 22 -2.01 -7.12 -10.27
C ARG A 22 -2.04 -8.52 -9.64
N GLU A 23 -0.87 -9.05 -9.29
CA GLU A 23 -0.75 -10.30 -8.56
C GLU A 23 -1.05 -10.02 -7.10
N PRO A 24 -1.93 -10.78 -6.43
CA PRO A 24 -2.21 -10.59 -5.01
C PRO A 24 -0.94 -10.74 -4.16
N ARG A 25 -0.44 -9.63 -3.60
CA ARG A 25 0.84 -9.58 -2.88
C ARG A 25 0.72 -9.06 -1.45
N GLY A 26 -0.35 -8.33 -1.11
CA GLY A 26 -0.62 -7.83 0.23
C GLY A 26 -0.76 -6.31 0.33
N LEU A 27 -0.42 -5.76 1.49
CA LEU A 27 -0.53 -4.33 1.81
C LEU A 27 0.85 -3.68 1.80
N PHE A 28 0.98 -2.54 1.13
CA PHE A 28 2.24 -1.83 0.98
C PHE A 28 2.06 -0.33 1.17
N TYR A 29 3.15 0.36 1.46
CA TYR A 29 3.20 1.81 1.42
C TYR A 29 4.55 2.31 0.91
N GLN A 30 4.59 3.53 0.41
CA GLN A 30 5.84 4.16 0.00
C GLN A 30 5.81 5.67 0.24
N GLN A 31 6.99 6.27 0.35
CA GLN A 31 7.13 7.72 0.33
C GLN A 31 7.31 8.22 -1.11
N ASN A 32 6.40 9.08 -1.57
CA ASN A 32 6.51 9.78 -2.85
C ASN A 32 6.67 11.29 -2.60
N GLY A 33 7.92 11.75 -2.54
CA GLY A 33 8.25 13.13 -2.18
C GLY A 33 7.81 13.48 -0.76
N LYS A 34 6.85 14.40 -0.63
CA LYS A 34 6.28 14.83 0.66
C LYS A 34 4.98 14.12 1.03
N ARG A 35 4.58 13.11 0.25
CA ARG A 35 3.34 12.34 0.45
C ARG A 35 3.67 10.87 0.69
N TRP A 36 2.71 10.18 1.26
CA TRP A 36 2.70 8.73 1.43
C TRP A 36 1.65 8.12 0.52
N VAL A 37 1.95 7.01 -0.12
CA VAL A 37 0.99 6.26 -0.94
C VAL A 37 0.75 4.93 -0.28
N GLY A 38 -0.49 4.65 0.10
CA GLY A 38 -0.93 3.33 0.54
C GLY A 38 -1.37 2.50 -0.65
N ILE A 39 -1.00 1.22 -0.68
CA ILE A 39 -1.32 0.28 -1.75
C ILE A 39 -1.94 -0.96 -1.13
N ASP A 40 -3.25 -1.13 -1.29
CA ASP A 40 -3.89 -2.42 -1.04
C ASP A 40 -3.88 -3.23 -2.33
N ASN A 41 -3.10 -4.32 -2.30
CA ASN A 41 -3.03 -5.30 -3.37
C ASN A 41 -3.25 -6.73 -2.81
N MET A 42 -4.16 -6.88 -1.86
CA MET A 42 -4.47 -8.17 -1.24
C MET A 42 -5.26 -9.12 -2.16
N THR A 43 -6.06 -8.58 -3.07
CA THR A 43 -6.94 -9.36 -3.97
C THR A 43 -6.48 -9.34 -5.42
N GLY A 44 -5.37 -8.66 -5.72
CA GLY A 44 -4.91 -8.38 -7.09
C GLY A 44 -5.47 -7.07 -7.65
N ASP A 45 -6.49 -6.49 -7.01
CA ASP A 45 -6.85 -5.10 -7.21
C ASP A 45 -5.80 -4.22 -6.52
N ALA A 46 -5.20 -3.26 -7.22
CA ALA A 46 -4.19 -2.36 -6.67
C ALA A 46 -4.81 -1.00 -6.30
N TRP A 47 -5.57 -0.96 -5.21
CA TRP A 47 -6.14 0.28 -4.71
C TRP A 47 -5.04 1.15 -4.13
N CYS A 48 -4.96 2.40 -4.60
CA CYS A 48 -3.93 3.35 -4.20
C CYS A 48 -4.57 4.63 -3.68
N GLU A 49 -4.07 5.15 -2.55
CA GLU A 49 -4.50 6.43 -2.01
C GLU A 49 -3.30 7.22 -1.45
N GLU A 50 -3.35 8.54 -1.60
CA GLU A 50 -2.27 9.45 -1.18
C GLU A 50 -2.61 10.21 0.10
N PHE A 51 -1.64 10.29 1.01
CA PHE A 51 -1.76 10.92 2.32
C PHE A 51 -0.62 11.89 2.55
N ILE A 52 -0.86 12.90 3.40
CA ILE A 52 0.20 13.79 3.89
C ILE A 52 0.96 13.11 5.04
N ASP A 53 0.24 12.40 5.90
CA ASP A 53 0.78 11.76 7.10
C ASP A 53 0.84 10.24 6.96
N LEU A 54 1.94 9.64 7.43
CA LEU A 54 2.14 8.19 7.41
C LEU A 54 1.07 7.47 8.24
N ASP A 55 0.70 8.01 9.40
CA ASP A 55 -0.28 7.38 10.28
C ASP A 55 -1.66 7.23 9.61
N GLN A 56 -2.09 8.23 8.83
CA GLN A 56 -3.34 8.17 8.07
C GLN A 56 -3.26 7.11 6.96
N CYS A 57 -2.12 7.02 6.28
CA CYS A 57 -1.87 5.98 5.28
C CYS A 57 -1.96 4.58 5.88
N LEU A 58 -1.36 4.37 7.05
CA LEU A 58 -1.38 3.07 7.74
C LEU A 58 -2.78 2.74 8.29
N ALA A 59 -3.52 3.72 8.81
CA ALA A 59 -4.90 3.54 9.25
C ALA A 59 -5.80 3.09 8.10
N TRP A 60 -5.68 3.73 6.93
CA TRP A 60 -6.42 3.35 5.72
C TRP A 60 -6.16 1.90 5.29
N LEU A 61 -4.88 1.46 5.35
CA LEU A 61 -4.49 0.08 5.06
C LEU A 61 -5.03 -0.92 6.10
N ARG A 62 -5.10 -0.53 7.38
CA ARG A 62 -5.64 -1.36 8.47
C ARG A 62 -7.17 -1.39 8.53
N ARG A 63 -7.84 -0.49 7.81
CA ARG A 63 -9.30 -0.25 7.91
C ARG A 63 -9.70 0.33 9.27
N GLU A 64 -8.86 1.22 9.80
CA GLU A 64 -9.02 1.95 11.07
C GLU A 64 -9.49 3.40 10.86
#